data_AF-A0A9J7HLE7-F1
#
_entry.id   AF-A0A9J7HLE7-F1
#
_cell.length_a   1.000
_cell.length_b   1.000
_cell.length_c   1.000
_cell.angle_alpha   90.00
_cell.angle_beta   90.00
_cell.angle_gamma   90.00
#
_symmetry.space_group_name_H-M   'P 1'
#
loop_
_entity.id
_entity.type
_entity.pdbx_description
1 polymer ?
#
loop_
_entity_poly.entity_id
_entity_poly.type
_entity_poly.pdbx_seq_one_letter_code
_entity_poly.pdbx_strand_id
1 'polypeptide(L)'
;MDAQRSTNKSGARKKETFAPPTDGRDTQRSTNKSGARKKETFAPSTDDQDAQRTTNKSGARKKETFAPPTDNRDAQRSTNKSGARKKETFASPTDGRDAQRSTNKSGARKQETFAPSTDDRDGQRSTNKSGARKKVTFAPSTDGLDAQRSTNKSGARKKVTFAPPTDGRDAQRSTNKSGARKKEAFAPSTDG
;
A
#
# COMPACT_ATOMS: atom_id res chain seq x y z
N MET A 1 -5.05 6.65 -23.60
CA MET A 1 -4.01 6.22 -22.64
C MET A 1 -3.37 7.49 -22.16
N ASP A 2 -3.79 7.91 -20.98
CA ASP A 2 -3.43 9.20 -20.45
C ASP A 2 -2.42 9.00 -19.32
N ALA A 3 -1.34 9.76 -19.38
CA ALA A 3 -0.20 9.58 -18.50
C ALA A 3 0.11 10.89 -17.75
N GLN A 4 -0.08 10.88 -16.44
CA GLN A 4 0.29 12.01 -15.59
C GLN A 4 1.63 11.77 -14.92
N ARG A 5 2.55 12.75 -15.00
CA ARG A 5 3.83 12.69 -14.31
C ARG A 5 4.08 13.95 -13.49
N SER A 6 4.35 13.76 -12.22
CA SER A 6 4.67 14.84 -11.29
C SER A 6 6.00 14.60 -10.58
N THR A 7 6.81 15.65 -10.49
CA THR A 7 8.07 15.65 -9.76
C THR A 7 8.20 16.90 -8.91
N ASN A 8 8.14 16.73 -7.60
CA ASN A 8 8.05 17.86 -6.68
C ASN A 8 9.13 17.85 -5.58
N LYS A 9 9.73 19.01 -5.26
CA LYS A 9 10.67 19.19 -4.14
C LYS A 9 10.21 20.34 -3.24
N SER A 10 10.31 20.20 -1.92
CA SER A 10 10.14 21.31 -0.96
C SER A 10 10.84 21.00 0.36
N GLY A 11 11.29 22.05 1.05
CA GLY A 11 11.75 21.93 2.44
C GLY A 11 10.61 21.73 3.46
N ALA A 12 9.41 22.19 3.14
CA ALA A 12 8.30 22.34 4.08
C ALA A 12 7.24 21.21 3.95
N ARG A 13 6.01 21.51 4.40
CA ARG A 13 4.85 20.63 4.25
C ARG A 13 4.38 20.59 2.80
N LYS A 14 4.05 19.41 2.29
CA LYS A 14 3.34 19.23 1.00
C LYS A 14 2.07 18.42 1.17
N LYS A 15 1.02 18.84 0.47
CA LYS A 15 -0.19 18.09 0.19
C LYS A 15 -0.36 18.06 -1.32
N GLU A 16 -0.47 16.87 -1.91
CA GLU A 16 -0.73 16.70 -3.34
C GLU A 16 -1.90 15.73 -3.49
N THR A 17 -2.79 16.06 -4.42
CA THR A 17 -3.88 15.19 -4.85
C THR A 17 -3.67 14.94 -6.34
N PHE A 18 -3.70 13.67 -6.73
CA PHE A 18 -3.66 13.25 -8.14
C PHE A 18 -5.05 12.78 -8.51
N ALA A 19 -5.63 13.38 -9.55
CA ALA A 19 -6.94 13.00 -10.09
C ALA A 19 -6.72 12.34 -11.45
N PRO A 20 -7.27 11.14 -11.69
CA PRO A 20 -7.16 10.48 -12.97
C PRO A 20 -7.88 11.27 -14.08
N PRO A 21 -7.40 11.14 -15.33
CA PRO A 21 -8.18 11.37 -16.55
C PRO A 21 -9.49 10.56 -16.59
N THR A 22 -10.37 10.86 -17.55
CA THR A 22 -11.72 10.28 -17.60
C THR A 22 -11.89 9.10 -18.57
N ASP A 23 -10.87 8.64 -19.32
CA ASP A 23 -11.09 7.62 -20.37
C ASP A 23 -9.96 6.59 -20.63
N GLY A 24 -10.30 5.33 -20.34
CA GLY A 24 -9.93 4.10 -21.03
C GLY A 24 -8.60 3.41 -20.65
N ARG A 25 -7.64 4.12 -20.05
CA ARG A 25 -6.37 3.57 -19.54
C ARG A 25 -5.54 4.67 -18.91
N ASP A 26 -5.29 4.55 -17.61
CA ASP A 26 -4.59 5.57 -16.84
C ASP A 26 -3.24 5.12 -16.33
N THR A 27 -2.30 6.07 -16.30
CA THR A 27 -1.02 5.85 -15.62
C THR A 27 -0.56 7.12 -14.92
N GLN A 28 -0.54 7.11 -13.59
CA GLN A 28 -0.01 8.23 -12.81
C GLN A 28 1.34 7.89 -12.18
N ARG A 29 2.29 8.83 -12.31
CA ARG A 29 3.64 8.71 -11.76
C ARG A 29 4.03 9.93 -10.93
N SER A 30 4.17 9.74 -9.63
CA SER A 30 4.62 10.78 -8.69
C SER A 30 6.02 10.50 -8.16
N THR A 31 6.90 11.50 -8.11
CA THR A 31 8.21 11.41 -7.44
C THR A 31 8.51 12.67 -6.66
N ASN A 32 8.28 12.67 -5.34
CA ASN A 32 8.47 13.89 -4.55
C ASN A 32 9.34 13.74 -3.31
N LYS A 33 10.01 14.85 -2.97
CA LYS A 33 10.91 15.01 -1.84
C LYS A 33 10.41 16.14 -0.92
N SER A 34 10.24 15.87 0.36
CA SER A 34 9.87 16.86 1.39
C SER A 34 10.83 16.80 2.59
N GLY A 35 11.27 17.96 3.10
CA GLY A 35 12.04 18.04 4.33
C GLY A 35 11.22 17.67 5.56
N ALA A 36 10.02 18.24 5.70
CA ALA A 36 9.19 18.07 6.90
C ALA A 36 8.09 16.99 6.74
N ARG A 37 6.92 17.37 6.22
CA ARG A 37 5.76 16.46 6.11
C ARG A 37 5.21 16.38 4.71
N LYS A 38 4.77 15.18 4.34
CA LYS A 38 4.11 14.93 3.08
C LYS A 38 2.79 14.18 3.28
N LYS A 39 1.73 14.66 2.63
CA LYS A 39 0.48 13.95 2.41
C LYS A 39 0.24 13.84 0.91
N GLU A 40 0.02 12.62 0.43
CA GLU A 40 -0.45 12.39 -0.94
C GLU A 40 -1.74 11.60 -0.91
N THR A 41 -2.62 11.97 -1.82
CA THR A 41 -3.83 11.24 -2.12
C THR A 41 -3.89 11.01 -3.63
N PHE A 42 -4.07 9.76 -4.03
CA PHE A 42 -4.37 9.39 -5.41
C PHE A 42 -5.86 9.07 -5.42
N ALA A 43 -6.62 9.82 -6.22
CA ALA A 43 -8.05 9.64 -6.39
C ALA A 43 -8.31 8.41 -7.28
N PRO A 44 -9.49 7.80 -7.17
CA PRO A 44 -9.82 6.59 -7.92
C PRO A 44 -10.04 6.93 -9.39
N SER A 45 -9.58 6.07 -10.30
CA SER A 45 -9.99 6.12 -11.71
C SER A 45 -11.33 5.41 -11.89
N THR A 46 -11.99 5.73 -12.99
CA THR A 46 -13.21 5.05 -13.49
C THR A 46 -12.92 4.27 -14.77
N ASP A 47 -11.65 4.08 -15.09
CA ASP A 47 -11.19 3.47 -16.34
C ASP A 47 -11.27 1.94 -16.30
N ASP A 48 -10.99 1.27 -17.42
CA ASP A 48 -10.87 -0.19 -17.40
C ASP A 48 -9.56 -0.68 -16.75
N GLN A 49 -8.55 0.18 -16.67
CA GLN A 49 -7.19 -0.15 -16.20
C GLN A 49 -6.48 1.08 -15.61
N ASP A 50 -6.05 1.01 -14.36
CA ASP A 50 -5.19 2.01 -13.72
C ASP A 50 -3.82 1.44 -13.31
N ALA A 51 -2.79 2.27 -13.44
CA ALA A 51 -1.44 1.99 -12.97
C ALA A 51 -0.84 3.19 -12.21
N GLN A 52 -0.75 3.03 -10.89
CA GLN A 52 -0.27 4.06 -9.97
C GLN A 52 1.16 3.80 -9.52
N ARG A 53 2.10 4.72 -9.78
CA ARG A 53 3.50 4.56 -9.34
C ARG A 53 4.05 5.77 -8.59
N THR A 54 4.38 5.55 -7.31
CA THR A 54 4.90 6.63 -6.45
C THR A 54 6.29 6.34 -5.93
N THR A 55 7.11 7.39 -5.82
CA THR A 55 8.46 7.30 -5.24
C THR A 55 8.78 8.51 -4.38
N ASN A 56 8.67 8.38 -3.05
CA ASN A 56 8.74 9.55 -2.18
C ASN A 56 9.80 9.47 -1.08
N LYS A 57 10.38 10.64 -0.76
CA LYS A 57 11.30 10.81 0.37
C LYS A 57 10.78 11.93 1.28
N SER A 58 10.69 11.65 2.58
CA SER A 58 10.32 12.64 3.60
C SER A 58 11.30 12.61 4.77
N GLY A 59 11.73 13.78 5.26
CA GLY A 59 12.57 13.86 6.46
C GLY A 59 11.82 13.44 7.72
N ALA A 60 10.63 14.01 8.00
CA ALA A 60 9.90 13.68 9.22
C ALA A 60 8.72 12.71 9.01
N ARG A 61 7.63 13.13 8.33
CA ARG A 61 6.40 12.32 8.26
C ARG A 61 5.84 12.18 6.85
N LYS A 62 5.46 10.96 6.48
CA LYS A 62 4.70 10.67 5.25
C LYS A 62 3.35 10.02 5.56
N LYS A 63 2.28 10.54 4.97
CA LYS A 63 1.01 9.85 4.76
C LYS A 63 0.76 9.72 3.27
N GLU A 64 0.40 8.53 2.82
CA GLU A 64 -0.02 8.28 1.44
C GLU A 64 -1.29 7.44 1.49
N THR A 65 -2.23 7.80 0.62
CA THR A 65 -3.50 7.09 0.46
C THR A 65 -3.74 6.94 -1.02
N PHE A 66 -3.94 5.69 -1.44
CA PHE A 66 -4.45 5.35 -2.76
C PHE A 66 -5.92 5.00 -2.57
N ALA A 67 -6.80 5.68 -3.29
CA ALA A 67 -8.23 5.37 -3.33
C ALA A 67 -8.48 4.20 -4.28
N PRO A 68 -9.57 3.43 -4.07
CA PRO A 68 -9.86 2.26 -4.86
C PRO A 68 -10.47 2.68 -6.20
N PRO A 69 -9.88 2.31 -7.35
CA PRO A 69 -10.55 2.53 -8.63
C PRO A 69 -11.85 1.71 -8.71
N THR A 70 -12.77 2.09 -9.59
CA THR A 70 -13.92 1.23 -9.95
C THR A 70 -13.58 0.25 -11.09
N ASP A 71 -12.30 0.18 -11.43
CA ASP A 71 -11.74 -0.41 -12.64
C ASP A 71 -11.60 -1.93 -12.56
N ASN A 72 -11.75 -2.60 -13.69
CA ASN A 72 -11.56 -4.05 -13.84
C ASN A 72 -10.14 -4.53 -13.50
N ARG A 73 -9.09 -3.68 -13.57
CA ARG A 73 -7.75 -4.02 -13.06
C ARG A 73 -6.99 -2.80 -12.56
N ASP A 74 -6.37 -2.94 -11.38
CA ASP A 74 -5.50 -1.91 -10.77
C ASP A 74 -4.11 -2.47 -10.47
N ALA A 75 -3.11 -1.60 -10.60
CA ALA A 75 -1.75 -1.88 -10.19
C ALA A 75 -1.14 -0.68 -9.43
N GLN A 76 -1.10 -0.79 -8.10
CA GLN A 76 -0.53 0.25 -7.24
C GLN A 76 0.88 -0.10 -6.78
N ARG A 77 1.87 0.73 -7.13
CA ARG A 77 3.27 0.55 -6.74
C ARG A 77 3.84 1.75 -6.01
N SER A 78 4.11 1.58 -4.72
CA SER A 78 4.72 2.61 -3.88
C SER A 78 6.14 2.26 -3.43
N THR A 79 7.06 3.23 -3.48
CA THR A 79 8.43 3.09 -2.99
C THR A 79 8.88 4.29 -2.18
N ASN A 80 9.01 4.15 -0.87
CA ASN A 80 9.22 5.33 -0.03
C ASN A 80 10.28 5.22 1.06
N LYS A 81 10.82 6.40 1.41
CA LYS A 81 11.72 6.59 2.56
C LYS A 81 11.20 7.70 3.46
N SER A 82 11.17 7.46 4.77
CA SER A 82 10.83 8.47 5.78
C SER A 82 11.82 8.43 6.95
N GLY A 83 12.27 9.59 7.44
CA GLY A 83 13.15 9.62 8.62
C GLY A 83 12.43 9.20 9.90
N ALA A 84 11.25 9.74 10.21
CA ALA A 84 10.54 9.40 11.45
C ALA A 84 9.34 8.47 11.25
N ARG A 85 8.24 8.95 10.66
CA ARG A 85 6.96 8.21 10.64
C ARG A 85 6.35 8.07 9.26
N LYS A 86 5.80 6.89 9.03
CA LYS A 86 5.13 6.56 7.78
C LYS A 86 3.80 5.86 7.99
N LYS A 87 2.77 6.35 7.29
CA LYS A 87 1.48 5.67 7.11
C LYS A 87 1.20 5.55 5.62
N GLU A 88 0.88 4.34 5.18
CA GLU A 88 0.33 4.05 3.86
C GLU A 88 -1.00 3.34 4.02
N THR A 89 -1.92 3.69 3.14
CA THR A 89 -3.17 2.97 2.95
C THR A 89 -3.34 2.77 1.46
N PHE A 90 -3.47 1.52 1.06
CA PHE A 90 -3.87 1.12 -0.28
C PHE A 90 -5.32 0.65 -0.17
N ALA A 91 -6.18 1.16 -1.03
CA ALA A 91 -7.54 0.70 -1.16
C ALA A 91 -7.66 -0.05 -2.48
N SER A 92 -8.34 -1.18 -2.44
CA SER A 92 -8.49 -2.11 -3.56
C SER A 92 -9.80 -1.85 -4.30
N PRO A 93 -9.83 -2.03 -5.63
CA PRO A 93 -11.02 -1.83 -6.44
C PRO A 93 -12.18 -2.71 -6.00
N THR A 94 -13.36 -2.34 -6.51
CA THR A 94 -14.60 -3.07 -6.23
C THR A 94 -14.71 -4.32 -7.13
N ASP A 95 -14.14 -4.33 -8.33
CA ASP A 95 -14.34 -5.42 -9.29
C ASP A 95 -13.06 -5.74 -10.09
N GLY A 96 -12.74 -7.03 -10.23
CA GLY A 96 -11.73 -7.52 -11.18
C GLY A 96 -10.40 -8.01 -10.57
N ARG A 97 -9.27 -7.34 -10.87
CA ARG A 97 -7.93 -7.77 -10.41
C ARG A 97 -7.09 -6.64 -9.84
N ASP A 98 -6.62 -6.79 -8.61
CA ASP A 98 -5.72 -5.84 -7.96
C ASP A 98 -4.31 -6.42 -7.70
N ALA A 99 -3.31 -5.54 -7.82
CA ALA A 99 -1.94 -5.83 -7.50
C ALA A 99 -1.29 -4.65 -6.75
N GLN A 100 -1.28 -4.73 -5.41
CA GLN A 100 -0.69 -3.70 -4.56
C GLN A 100 0.71 -4.07 -4.11
N ARG A 101 1.71 -3.29 -4.53
CA ARG A 101 3.12 -3.50 -4.17
C ARG A 101 3.74 -2.30 -3.47
N SER A 102 4.18 -2.53 -2.24
CA SER A 102 4.77 -1.49 -1.42
C SER A 102 6.17 -1.83 -0.92
N THR A 103 7.13 -0.90 -1.09
CA THR A 103 8.53 -1.09 -0.67
C THR A 103 9.06 0.10 0.13
N ASN A 104 9.31 -0.08 1.44
CA ASN A 104 9.51 1.09 2.31
C ASN A 104 10.62 1.00 3.35
N LYS A 105 11.19 2.17 3.65
CA LYS A 105 12.14 2.38 4.75
C LYS A 105 11.66 3.51 5.67
N SER A 106 11.68 3.27 6.98
CA SER A 106 11.36 4.28 7.99
C SER A 106 12.37 4.25 9.13
N GLY A 107 12.86 5.39 9.61
CA GLY A 107 13.77 5.41 10.77
C GLY A 107 13.08 4.98 12.08
N ALA A 108 11.87 5.49 12.39
CA ALA A 108 11.20 5.15 13.65
C ALA A 108 9.98 4.23 13.49
N ARG A 109 8.87 4.71 12.92
CA ARG A 109 7.60 3.95 12.87
C ARG A 109 7.02 3.86 11.47
N LYS A 110 6.62 2.64 11.09
CA LYS A 110 5.80 2.40 9.90
C LYS A 110 4.48 1.73 10.25
N GLN A 111 3.40 2.23 9.65
CA GLN A 111 2.12 1.57 9.52
C GLN A 111 1.77 1.45 8.04
N GLU A 112 1.25 0.30 7.66
CA GLU A 112 0.73 0.03 6.33
C GLU A 112 -0.52 -0.83 6.47
N THR A 113 -1.50 -0.46 5.68
CA THR A 113 -2.79 -1.13 5.58
C THR A 113 -3.10 -1.30 4.11
N PHE A 114 -3.44 -2.52 3.73
CA PHE A 114 -4.11 -2.84 2.48
C PHE A 114 -5.57 -3.09 2.85
N ALA A 115 -6.49 -2.40 2.19
CA ALA A 115 -7.93 -2.44 2.46
C ALA A 115 -8.53 -3.75 1.92
N PRO A 116 -9.78 -4.10 2.32
CA PRO A 116 -10.48 -5.23 1.72
C PRO A 116 -10.66 -4.98 0.22
N SER A 117 -10.64 -6.07 -0.55
CA SER A 117 -11.04 -6.10 -1.96
C SER A 117 -12.34 -6.91 -2.10
N THR A 118 -13.17 -6.58 -3.09
CA THR A 118 -14.27 -7.44 -3.56
C THR A 118 -13.90 -8.19 -4.85
N ASP A 119 -12.63 -8.11 -5.26
CA ASP A 119 -12.12 -8.67 -6.52
C ASP A 119 -12.08 -10.20 -6.58
N ASP A 120 -12.23 -10.75 -7.80
CA ASP A 120 -11.94 -12.16 -8.10
C ASP A 120 -10.50 -12.57 -7.76
N ARG A 121 -9.53 -11.65 -7.83
CA ARG A 121 -8.11 -11.92 -7.53
C ARG A 121 -7.37 -10.68 -7.00
N ASP A 122 -6.86 -10.77 -5.78
CA ASP A 122 -6.01 -9.73 -5.18
C ASP A 122 -4.59 -10.23 -4.83
N GLY A 123 -3.58 -9.46 -5.23
CA GLY A 123 -2.18 -9.67 -4.93
C GLY A 123 -1.54 -8.55 -4.09
N GLN A 124 -1.50 -8.71 -2.77
CA GLN A 124 -0.95 -7.69 -1.86
C GLN A 124 0.47 -8.03 -1.40
N ARG A 125 1.46 -7.19 -1.74
CA ARG A 125 2.87 -7.40 -1.35
C ARG A 125 3.49 -6.21 -0.61
N SER A 126 3.93 -6.49 0.60
CA SER A 126 4.64 -5.55 1.46
C SER A 126 6.11 -5.94 1.69
N THR A 127 7.06 -5.05 1.38
CA THR A 127 8.49 -5.24 1.71
C THR A 127 9.04 -4.04 2.45
N ASN A 128 9.28 -4.15 3.76
CA ASN A 128 9.66 -2.98 4.55
C ASN A 128 10.87 -3.16 5.49
N LYS A 129 11.52 -2.05 5.82
CA LYS A 129 12.53 -1.91 6.88
C LYS A 129 12.16 -0.76 7.82
N SER A 130 12.25 -0.97 9.13
CA SER A 130 12.02 0.09 10.13
C SER A 130 13.05 0.04 11.26
N GLY A 131 13.52 1.18 11.77
CA GLY A 131 14.44 1.17 12.92
C GLY A 131 13.77 0.76 14.23
N ALA A 132 12.56 1.23 14.53
CA ALA A 132 11.90 0.89 15.79
C ALA A 132 10.68 -0.03 15.62
N ARG A 133 9.54 0.48 15.12
CA ARG A 133 8.26 -0.26 15.13
C ARG A 133 7.60 -0.36 13.78
N LYS A 134 7.01 -1.53 13.51
CA LYS A 134 6.21 -1.75 12.29
C LYS A 134 4.86 -2.41 12.58
N LYS A 135 3.81 -1.93 11.91
CA LYS A 135 2.54 -2.64 11.74
C LYS A 135 2.26 -2.78 10.24
N VAL A 136 1.96 -3.99 9.80
CA VAL A 136 1.38 -4.25 8.47
C VAL A 136 0.07 -5.00 8.69
N THR A 137 -0.98 -4.57 8.01
CA THR A 137 -2.31 -5.19 8.07
C THR A 137 -2.76 -5.42 6.65
N PHE A 138 -3.15 -6.64 6.34
CA PHE A 138 -3.90 -7.01 5.15
C PHE A 138 -5.31 -7.33 5.64
N ALA A 139 -6.31 -6.65 5.06
CA ALA A 139 -7.72 -6.82 5.39
C ALA A 139 -8.30 -8.00 4.57
N PRO A 140 -9.43 -8.59 5.00
CA PRO A 140 -10.04 -9.70 4.29
C PRO A 140 -10.62 -9.21 2.96
N SER A 141 -10.50 -9.97 1.87
CA SER A 141 -11.35 -9.76 0.69
C SER A 141 -12.70 -10.43 0.86
N THR A 142 -13.66 -10.11 0.00
CA THR A 142 -15.01 -10.71 0.06
C THR A 142 -15.00 -12.04 -0.68
N ASP A 143 -14.49 -12.05 -1.91
CA ASP A 143 -14.51 -13.20 -2.81
C ASP A 143 -13.13 -13.41 -3.47
N GLY A 144 -12.88 -14.58 -4.06
CA GLY A 144 -11.81 -14.76 -5.05
C GLY A 144 -10.50 -15.44 -4.59
N LEU A 145 -9.40 -15.14 -5.29
CA LEU A 145 -8.06 -15.65 -5.00
C LEU A 145 -7.18 -14.56 -4.38
N ASP A 146 -6.84 -14.74 -3.12
CA ASP A 146 -6.02 -13.81 -2.36
C ASP A 146 -4.59 -14.30 -2.20
N ALA A 147 -3.63 -13.41 -2.49
CA ALA A 147 -2.21 -13.68 -2.29
C ALA A 147 -1.53 -12.57 -1.48
N GLN A 148 -1.46 -12.75 -0.16
CA GLN A 148 -0.93 -11.76 0.76
C GLN A 148 0.50 -12.08 1.20
N ARG A 149 1.47 -11.24 0.83
CA ARG A 149 2.90 -11.47 1.13
C ARG A 149 3.54 -10.31 1.90
N SER A 150 4.14 -10.64 3.04
CA SER A 150 4.89 -9.70 3.88
C SER A 150 6.35 -10.10 4.06
N THR A 151 7.29 -9.19 3.74
CA THR A 151 8.72 -9.34 4.05
C THR A 151 9.21 -8.14 4.85
N ASN A 152 9.50 -8.34 6.13
CA ASN A 152 9.70 -7.21 7.03
C ASN A 152 10.89 -7.36 7.99
N LYS A 153 11.76 -6.35 8.03
CA LYS A 153 12.78 -6.17 9.08
C LYS A 153 12.43 -4.99 10.00
N SER A 154 12.60 -5.13 11.31
CA SER A 154 12.47 -4.05 12.31
C SER A 154 13.52 -4.14 13.41
N GLY A 155 14.08 -3.02 13.89
CA GLY A 155 15.05 -3.07 15.00
C GLY A 155 14.41 -3.51 16.32
N ALA A 156 13.24 -2.98 16.70
CA ALA A 156 12.59 -3.36 17.96
C ALA A 156 11.37 -4.27 17.76
N ARG A 157 10.22 -3.72 17.37
CA ARG A 157 8.92 -4.42 17.42
C ARG A 157 8.22 -4.48 16.08
N LYS A 158 7.48 -5.56 15.89
CA LYS A 158 6.63 -5.72 14.72
C LYS A 158 5.35 -6.49 14.99
N LYS A 159 4.29 -6.07 14.28
CA LYS A 159 3.04 -6.78 14.10
C LYS A 159 2.74 -6.92 12.61
N VAL A 160 2.42 -8.12 12.15
CA VAL A 160 1.79 -8.36 10.86
C VAL A 160 0.47 -9.09 11.13
N THR A 161 -0.61 -8.61 10.52
CA THR A 161 -1.91 -9.26 10.56
C THR A 161 -2.34 -9.52 9.14
N PHE A 162 -2.77 -10.75 8.88
CA PHE A 162 -3.45 -11.17 7.68
C PHE A 162 -4.87 -11.59 8.07
N ALA A 163 -5.83 -11.18 7.26
CA ALA A 163 -7.21 -11.61 7.38
C ALA A 163 -7.56 -12.31 6.06
N PRO A 164 -8.11 -13.53 6.14
CA PRO A 164 -8.46 -14.32 4.96
C PRO A 164 -9.73 -13.76 4.31
N PRO A 165 -9.99 -14.09 3.04
CA PRO A 165 -11.26 -13.82 2.38
C PRO A 165 -12.44 -14.42 3.13
N THR A 166 -13.63 -13.86 2.89
CA THR A 166 -14.90 -14.46 3.33
C THR A 166 -15.15 -15.74 2.54
N ASP A 167 -15.00 -15.68 1.22
CA ASP A 167 -15.14 -16.80 0.30
C ASP A 167 -13.97 -16.88 -0.69
N GLY A 168 -13.51 -18.10 -1.01
CA GLY A 168 -12.45 -18.33 -1.99
C GLY A 168 -11.14 -18.91 -1.43
N ARG A 169 -10.02 -18.71 -2.13
CA ARG A 169 -8.71 -19.29 -1.75
C ARG A 169 -7.72 -18.22 -1.33
N ASP A 170 -6.98 -18.49 -0.27
CA ASP A 170 -5.97 -17.58 0.26
C ASP A 170 -4.58 -18.21 0.39
N ALA A 171 -3.57 -17.44 0.03
CA ALA A 171 -2.17 -17.76 0.18
C ALA A 171 -1.43 -16.66 0.97
N GLN A 172 -1.31 -16.87 2.28
CA GLN A 172 -0.65 -15.92 3.18
C GLN A 172 0.80 -16.31 3.45
N ARG A 173 1.75 -15.39 3.24
CA ARG A 173 3.18 -15.63 3.50
C ARG A 173 3.88 -14.50 4.24
N SER A 174 4.54 -14.83 5.35
CA SER A 174 5.34 -13.89 6.13
C SER A 174 6.82 -14.27 6.26
N THR A 175 7.74 -13.34 5.99
CA THR A 175 9.20 -13.54 6.12
C THR A 175 9.87 -12.39 6.85
N ASN A 176 10.21 -12.64 8.11
CA ASN A 176 10.03 -11.59 9.09
C ASN A 176 11.11 -11.63 10.19
N LYS A 177 11.92 -10.57 10.30
CA LYS A 177 12.99 -10.42 11.32
C LYS A 177 12.75 -9.21 12.25
N SER A 178 12.97 -9.37 13.55
CA SER A 178 12.93 -8.29 14.55
C SER A 178 14.01 -8.46 15.61
N GLY A 179 14.62 -7.38 16.10
CA GLY A 179 15.62 -7.45 17.16
C GLY A 179 15.06 -7.67 18.57
N ALA A 180 13.77 -7.38 18.83
CA ALA A 180 13.18 -7.61 20.16
C ALA A 180 11.87 -8.42 20.13
N ARG A 181 10.84 -8.00 19.38
CA ARG A 181 9.52 -8.67 19.43
C ARG A 181 8.83 -8.78 18.08
N LYS A 182 8.38 -9.98 17.76
CA LYS A 182 7.58 -10.34 16.58
C LYS A 182 6.18 -10.77 17.03
N LYS A 183 5.14 -10.28 16.35
CA LYS A 183 3.78 -10.81 16.39
C LYS A 183 3.30 -10.99 14.95
N GLU A 184 2.82 -12.18 14.64
CA GLU A 184 2.11 -12.51 13.40
C GLU A 184 0.76 -13.07 13.80
N ALA A 185 -0.28 -12.62 13.12
CA ALA A 185 -1.63 -13.12 13.29
C ALA A 185 -2.18 -13.42 11.90
N PHE A 186 -2.74 -14.60 11.75
CA PHE A 186 -3.49 -15.06 10.58
C PHE A 186 -4.88 -15.37 11.14
N ALA A 187 -5.90 -14.64 10.72
CA ALA A 187 -7.27 -14.98 11.12
C ALA A 187 -7.69 -16.28 10.39
N PRO A 188 -8.51 -17.14 11.01
CA PRO A 188 -9.05 -18.33 10.36
C PRO A 188 -10.04 -17.93 9.26
N SER A 189 -10.05 -18.65 8.14
CA SER A 189 -11.11 -18.54 7.15
C SER A 189 -12.41 -19.02 7.77
N THR A 190 -13.51 -18.32 7.51
CA THR A 190 -14.84 -18.83 7.80
C THR A 190 -15.25 -19.64 6.59
N ASP A 191 -15.00 -20.95 6.62
CA ASP A 191 -15.50 -21.85 5.57
C ASP A 191 -17.05 -21.76 5.54
N GLY A 192 -17.61 -21.40 4.38
CA GLY A 192 -19.05 -21.45 4.07
C GLY A 192 -19.48 -22.79 3.49
#